data_AF-A0AAV3YDP3-F1
#
_entry.id   AF-A0AAV3YDP3-F1
#
_cell.length_a   1.000
_cell.length_b   1.000
_cell.length_c   1.000
_cell.angle_alpha   90.00
_cell.angle_beta   90.00
_cell.angle_gamma   90.00
#
_symmetry.space_group_name_H-M   'P 1'
#
loop_
_entity.id
_entity.type
_entity.pdbx_description
1 polymer ?
#
loop_
_entity_poly.entity_id
_entity_poly.type
_entity_poly.pdbx_seq_one_letter_code
_entity_poly.pdbx_strand_id
1 'polypeptide(L)'
;MTHPYPYPEKDDRTFAVNVDNVCITCNMYFQVPSNFQDHMANFHKKSMPYVCSLCGKCYGSTSGLFLHMQAHDGKTFVCPVCDSKFSQNSTMKRHMKSVHKTNQCSVCKGIFKLGLEFDKHILHCKD
;
A
#
# COMPACT_ATOMS: atom_id res chain seq x y z
N MET A 1 -1.49 -20.78 4.81
CA MET A 1 -1.06 -19.68 3.90
C MET A 1 0.17 -19.04 4.53
N THR A 2 1.35 -19.35 4.02
CA THR A 2 2.62 -18.81 4.52
C THR A 2 2.72 -17.35 4.09
N HIS A 3 2.64 -16.42 5.04
CA HIS A 3 2.93 -15.01 4.79
C HIS A 3 4.41 -14.89 4.39
N PRO A 4 4.75 -14.42 3.18
CA PRO A 4 6.14 -14.36 2.72
C PRO A 4 6.93 -13.19 3.34
N TYR A 5 6.32 -12.39 4.21
CA TYR A 5 6.98 -11.28 4.89
C TYR A 5 7.05 -11.55 6.39
N PRO A 6 8.18 -11.23 7.04
CA PRO A 6 8.30 -11.35 8.48
C PRO A 6 7.18 -10.57 9.16
N TYR A 7 6.56 -11.18 10.18
CA TYR A 7 5.61 -10.49 11.03
C TYR A 7 6.30 -9.24 11.60
N PRO A 8 5.68 -8.06 11.52
CA PRO A 8 6.28 -6.84 12.05
C PRO A 8 6.54 -7.01 13.56
N GLU A 9 7.81 -7.08 13.94
CA GLU A 9 8.22 -7.13 15.33
C GLU A 9 7.89 -5.78 15.97
N LYS A 10 7.08 -5.80 17.04
CA LYS A 10 6.92 -4.62 17.90
C LYS A 10 8.23 -4.47 18.67
N ASP A 11 9.00 -3.44 18.36
CA ASP A 11 10.24 -3.18 19.08
C ASP A 11 9.91 -2.68 20.50
N ASP A 12 10.01 -3.57 21.48
CA ASP A 12 9.84 -3.32 22.93
C ASP A 12 11.20 -3.07 23.63
N ARG A 13 12.26 -2.73 22.87
CA ARG A 13 13.57 -2.47 23.46
C ARG A 13 13.61 -1.06 24.05
N THR A 14 13.34 -1.05 25.34
CA THR A 14 13.71 -0.02 26.31
C THR A 14 15.13 0.50 26.04
N PHE A 15 15.22 1.80 25.74
CA PHE A 15 16.37 2.69 25.90
C PHE A 15 17.77 2.05 25.89
N ALA A 16 18.24 1.59 24.74
CA ALA A 16 19.68 1.43 24.52
C ALA A 16 20.24 2.75 23.95
N VAL A 17 20.89 3.54 24.80
CA VAL A 17 21.70 4.69 24.37
C VAL A 17 22.88 4.13 23.56
N ASN A 18 22.90 4.35 22.25
CA ASN A 18 24.01 3.96 21.39
C ASN A 18 25.06 5.08 21.38
N VAL A 19 26.32 4.75 21.67
CA VAL A 19 27.48 5.66 21.69
C VAL A 19 27.75 6.25 20.29
N ASP A 20 27.29 5.59 19.23
CA ASP A 20 27.61 5.95 17.84
C ASP A 20 26.52 6.78 17.12
N ASN A 21 25.49 7.26 17.83
CA ASN A 21 24.33 7.96 17.22
C ASN A 21 23.68 7.20 16.05
N VAL A 22 23.77 5.86 16.05
CA VAL A 22 23.09 4.99 15.09
C VAL A 22 21.79 4.50 15.73
N CYS A 23 20.67 4.76 15.05
CA CYS A 23 19.39 4.17 15.41
C CYS A 23 19.38 2.68 15.06
N ILE A 24 19.35 1.81 16.07
CA ILE A 24 19.32 0.36 15.86
C ILE A 24 18.01 -0.14 15.22
N THR A 25 16.93 0.65 15.31
CA THR A 25 15.63 0.27 14.78
C THR A 25 15.51 0.52 13.27
N CYS A 26 16.13 1.57 12.73
CA CYS A 26 16.11 1.89 11.29
C CYS A 26 17.49 1.96 10.62
N ASN A 27 18.55 1.67 11.38
CA ASN A 27 19.95 1.71 10.99
C ASN A 27 20.44 3.05 10.40
N MET A 28 19.78 4.15 10.76
CA MET A 28 20.20 5.50 10.35
C MET A 28 21.26 6.05 11.29
N TYR A 29 22.31 6.63 10.71
CA TYR A 29 23.36 7.35 11.44
C TYR A 29 23.03 8.85 11.53
N PHE A 30 23.26 9.42 12.70
CA PHE A 30 23.07 10.85 12.96
C PHE A 30 24.39 11.48 13.42
N GLN A 31 24.85 12.50 12.71
CA GLN A 31 26.07 13.23 13.10
C GLN A 31 25.91 14.01 14.41
N VAL A 32 24.68 14.39 14.76
CA VAL A 32 24.37 15.23 15.92
C VAL A 32 23.46 14.46 16.90
N PRO A 33 23.83 14.35 18.19
CA PRO A 33 23.04 13.63 19.19
C PRO A 33 21.61 14.16 19.37
N SER A 34 21.39 15.48 19.28
CA SER A 34 20.03 16.05 19.36
C SER A 34 19.14 15.58 18.22
N ASN A 35 19.68 15.44 17.00
CA ASN A 35 18.92 14.93 15.86
C ASN A 35 18.56 13.45 16.05
N PHE A 36 19.45 12.66 16.67
CA PHE A 36 19.15 11.30 17.07
C PHE A 36 18.01 11.26 18.11
N GLN A 37 18.06 12.12 19.14
CA GLN A 37 17.00 12.21 20.15
C GLN A 37 15.65 12.64 19.54
N ASP A 38 15.65 13.63 18.65
CA ASP A 38 14.45 14.05 17.91
C ASP A 38 13.93 12.95 17.00
N HIS A 39 14.82 12.19 16.37
CA HIS A 39 14.46 11.03 15.56
C HIS A 39 13.77 9.95 16.41
N MET A 40 14.38 9.57 17.54
CA MET A 40 13.79 8.62 18.48
C MET A 40 12.44 9.11 19.01
N ALA A 41 12.32 10.40 19.34
CA ALA A 41 11.09 10.98 19.87
C ALA A 41 9.95 11.12 18.84
N ASN A 42 10.25 11.40 17.58
CA ASN A 42 9.23 11.65 16.57
C ASN A 42 8.84 10.42 15.74
N PHE A 43 9.78 9.51 15.50
CA PHE A 43 9.55 8.34 14.65
C PHE A 43 9.34 7.06 15.47
N HIS A 44 10.08 6.88 16.57
CA HIS A 44 9.96 5.67 17.39
C HIS A 44 9.00 5.84 18.58
N LYS A 45 9.02 6.99 19.26
CA LYS A 45 8.13 7.28 20.42
C LYS A 45 6.72 7.73 20.02
N LYS A 46 6.53 8.27 18.79
CA LYS A 46 5.30 8.96 18.35
C LYS A 46 4.48 8.24 17.25
N SER A 47 4.29 6.92 17.32
CA SER A 47 3.30 6.20 16.48
C SER A 47 3.77 5.74 15.08
N MET A 48 5.07 5.44 14.87
CA MET A 48 5.52 4.74 13.66
C MET A 48 6.36 3.48 13.98
N PRO A 49 5.83 2.51 14.76
CA PRO A 49 6.61 1.40 15.30
C PRO A 49 7.04 0.36 14.25
N TYR A 50 6.58 0.48 13.00
CA TYR A 50 6.81 -0.53 11.97
C TYR A 50 7.87 -0.05 10.98
N VAL A 51 9.01 -0.72 10.92
CA VAL A 51 10.15 -0.31 10.10
C VAL A 51 10.37 -1.27 8.93
N CYS A 52 10.66 -0.71 7.75
CA CYS A 52 11.10 -1.48 6.60
C CYS A 52 12.55 -1.93 6.80
N SER A 53 12.77 -3.24 6.82
CA SER A 53 14.12 -3.82 6.95
C SER A 53 15.01 -3.58 5.73
N LEU A 54 14.43 -3.26 4.57
CA LEU A 54 15.19 -3.03 3.33
C LEU A 54 15.70 -1.59 3.19
N CYS A 55 14.97 -0.60 3.72
CA CYS A 55 15.30 0.81 3.53
C CYS A 55 15.19 1.69 4.79
N GLY A 56 14.86 1.12 5.95
CA GLY A 56 14.76 1.83 7.23
C GLY A 56 13.53 2.74 7.38
N LYS A 57 12.64 2.80 6.38
CA LYS A 57 11.46 3.69 6.43
C LYS A 57 10.43 3.22 7.46
N CYS A 58 9.93 4.15 8.28
CA CYS A 58 9.02 3.87 9.38
C CYS A 58 7.54 4.13 9.00
N TYR A 59 6.64 3.35 9.60
CA TYR A 59 5.19 3.34 9.34
C TYR A 59 4.39 3.20 10.64
N GLY A 60 3.23 3.86 10.69
CA GLY A 60 2.33 3.85 11.86
C GLY A 60 1.38 2.69 11.95
N SER A 61 1.34 1.85 10.91
CA SER A 61 0.55 0.62 10.90
C SER A 61 1.27 -0.50 10.17
N THR A 62 0.97 -1.73 10.57
CA THR A 62 1.39 -2.94 9.87
C THR A 62 0.92 -2.92 8.41
N SER A 63 -0.30 -2.46 8.16
CA SER A 63 -0.86 -2.27 6.82
C SER A 63 -0.05 -1.30 5.98
N GLY A 64 0.42 -0.19 6.57
CA GLY A 64 1.28 0.79 5.89
C GLY A 64 2.62 0.19 5.47
N LEU A 65 3.27 -0.54 6.38
CA LEU A 65 4.51 -1.26 6.08
C LEU A 65 4.28 -2.33 5.01
N PHE A 66 3.21 -3.13 5.12
CA PHE A 66 2.89 -4.17 4.14
C PHE A 66 2.66 -3.62 2.72
N LEU A 67 1.92 -2.50 2.60
CA LEU A 67 1.72 -1.84 1.30
C LEU A 67 3.03 -1.29 0.74
N HIS A 68 3.92 -0.81 1.60
CA HIS A 68 5.25 -0.39 1.19
C HIS A 68 6.12 -1.54 0.70
N MET A 69 6.11 -2.70 1.38
CA MET A 69 6.88 -3.87 0.97
C MET A 69 6.48 -4.38 -0.43
N GLN A 70 5.21 -4.23 -0.82
CA GLN A 70 4.79 -4.56 -2.20
C GLN A 70 5.48 -3.72 -3.28
N ALA A 71 5.92 -2.51 -2.94
CA ALA A 71 6.69 -1.67 -3.87
C ALA A 71 8.12 -2.18 -4.07
N HIS A 72 8.74 -2.77 -3.04
CA HIS A 72 10.04 -3.42 -3.17
C HIS A 72 9.97 -4.64 -4.10
N ASP A 73 8.89 -5.41 -4.01
CA ASP A 73 8.68 -6.61 -4.85
C ASP A 73 8.22 -6.28 -6.27
N GLY A 74 7.97 -4.99 -6.58
CA GLY A 74 7.44 -4.58 -7.88
C GLY A 74 6.04 -5.13 -8.17
N LYS A 75 5.31 -5.56 -7.15
CA LYS A 75 3.98 -6.16 -7.33
C LYS A 75 2.99 -5.09 -7.78
N THR A 76 2.39 -5.31 -8.94
CA THR A 76 1.35 -4.43 -9.49
C THR A 76 0.00 -5.11 -9.58
N PHE A 77 -1.06 -4.33 -9.50
CA PHE A 77 -2.43 -4.72 -9.80
C PHE A 77 -2.77 -4.26 -11.22
N VAL A 78 -3.06 -5.21 -12.10
CA VAL A 78 -3.41 -4.93 -13.50
C VAL A 78 -4.93 -4.78 -13.60
N CYS A 79 -5.39 -3.79 -14.36
CA CYS A 79 -6.80 -3.66 -14.67
C CYS A 79 -7.26 -4.85 -15.53
N PRO A 80 -8.41 -5.49 -15.21
CA PRO A 80 -8.90 -6.63 -16.01
C PRO A 80 -9.53 -6.20 -17.35
N VAL A 81 -9.64 -4.89 -17.60
CA VAL A 81 -10.32 -4.31 -18.76
C VAL A 81 -9.34 -3.61 -19.71
N CYS A 82 -8.22 -3.10 -19.18
CA CYS A 82 -7.17 -2.46 -19.95
C CYS A 82 -5.79 -2.76 -19.35
N ASP A 83 -4.71 -2.41 -20.04
CA ASP A 83 -3.35 -2.75 -19.60
C ASP A 83 -2.78 -1.84 -18.50
N SER A 84 -3.60 -0.97 -17.91
CA SER A 84 -3.19 -0.07 -16.83
C SER A 84 -2.74 -0.85 -15.59
N LYS A 85 -1.56 -0.49 -15.07
CA LYS A 85 -0.95 -1.08 -13.88
C LYS A 85 -0.99 -0.12 -12.71
N PHE A 86 -1.28 -0.63 -11.52
CA PHE A 86 -1.40 0.16 -10.29
C PHE A 86 -0.53 -0.44 -9.18
N SER A 87 0.06 0.41 -8.35
CA SER A 87 0.83 -0.04 -7.17
C SER A 87 -0.05 -0.55 -6.03
N GLN A 88 -1.36 -0.26 -6.05
CA GLN A 88 -2.29 -0.66 -4.99
C GLN A 88 -3.65 -1.08 -5.54
N ASN A 89 -4.26 -2.09 -4.89
CA ASN A 89 -5.59 -2.60 -5.23
C ASN A 89 -6.69 -1.53 -5.09
N SER A 90 -6.62 -0.70 -4.04
CA SER A 90 -7.55 0.41 -3.82
C SER A 90 -7.57 1.39 -4.98
N THR A 91 -6.39 1.73 -5.50
CA THR A 91 -6.22 2.61 -6.65
C THR A 91 -6.78 1.99 -7.93
N MET A 92 -6.51 0.71 -8.19
CA MET A 92 -7.10 -0.02 -9.32
C MET A 92 -8.64 -0.07 -9.20
N LYS A 93 -9.19 -0.36 -8.02
CA LYS A 93 -10.65 -0.35 -7.78
C LYS A 93 -11.27 1.02 -8.03
N ARG A 94 -10.59 2.10 -7.64
CA ARG A 94 -11.03 3.46 -7.94
C ARG A 94 -11.03 3.73 -9.44
N HIS A 95 -9.95 3.34 -10.14
CA HIS A 95 -9.87 3.37 -11.61
C HIS A 95 -11.03 2.64 -12.26
N MET A 96 -11.36 1.42 -11.80
CA MET A 96 -12.51 0.67 -12.32
C MET A 96 -13.81 1.47 -12.19
N LYS A 97 -14.03 2.15 -11.08
CA LYS A 97 -15.26 2.95 -10.88
C LYS A 97 -15.31 4.23 -11.72
N SER A 98 -14.16 4.88 -11.92
CA SER A 98 -14.10 6.18 -12.61
C SER A 98 -13.93 6.06 -14.13
N VAL A 99 -13.20 5.05 -14.60
CA VAL A 99 -12.87 4.87 -16.02
C VAL A 99 -13.73 3.79 -16.66
N HIS A 100 -14.01 2.70 -15.95
CA HIS A 100 -14.84 1.59 -16.43
C HIS A 100 -16.21 1.61 -15.74
N LYS A 101 -16.91 2.75 -15.86
CA LYS A 101 -18.23 2.94 -15.27
C LYS A 101 -19.16 1.81 -15.74
N THR A 102 -19.75 1.11 -14.78
CA THR A 102 -20.68 0.02 -15.10
C THR A 102 -21.95 0.59 -15.70
N ASN A 103 -22.42 -0.02 -16.78
CA ASN A 103 -23.68 0.33 -17.41
C ASN A 103 -24.71 -0.76 -17.10
N GLN A 104 -25.93 -0.34 -16.74
CA GLN A 104 -27.04 -1.24 -16.47
C GLN A 104 -28.06 -1.14 -17.61
N CYS A 105 -28.47 -2.28 -18.17
CA CYS A 105 -29.54 -2.32 -19.15
C CYS A 105 -30.87 -1.97 -18.50
N SER A 106 -31.60 -1.03 -19.12
CA SER A 106 -32.92 -0.63 -18.64
C SER A 106 -33.96 -1.75 -18.78
N VAL A 107 -33.83 -2.59 -19.81
CA VAL A 107 -34.75 -3.69 -20.17
C VAL A 107 -34.53 -4.90 -19.24
N CYS A 108 -33.38 -5.58 -19.35
CA CYS A 108 -33.14 -6.82 -18.61
C CYS A 108 -32.45 -6.64 -17.25
N LYS A 109 -32.07 -5.41 -16.88
CA LYS A 109 -31.31 -5.08 -15.65
C LYS A 109 -29.89 -5.67 -15.58
N GLY A 110 -29.38 -6.26 -16.66
CA GLY A 110 -28.00 -6.76 -16.76
C GLY A 110 -26.96 -5.66 -16.55
N ILE A 111 -25.86 -5.97 -15.85
CA ILE A 111 -24.77 -5.04 -15.50
C ILE A 111 -23.53 -5.38 -16.32
N PHE A 112 -23.00 -4.39 -17.01
CA PHE A 112 -21.86 -4.53 -17.93
C PHE A 112 -20.70 -3.69 -17.43
N LYS A 113 -19.49 -4.26 -17.44
CA LYS A 113 -18.28 -3.60 -16.90
C LYS A 113 -17.57 -2.76 -17.94
N LEU A 114 -17.71 -3.10 -19.23
CA LEU A 114 -17.27 -2.25 -20.33
C LEU A 114 -18.46 -1.56 -21.01
N GLY A 115 -18.22 -0.31 -21.45
CA GLY A 115 -19.13 0.38 -22.37
C GLY A 115 -19.35 -0.42 -23.66
N LEU A 116 -18.29 -0.95 -24.25
CA LEU A 116 -18.36 -1.78 -25.47
C LEU A 116 -19.25 -3.04 -25.31
N GLU A 117 -19.21 -3.68 -24.15
CA GLU A 117 -20.08 -4.84 -23.85
C GLU A 117 -21.54 -4.41 -23.74
N PHE A 118 -21.78 -3.27 -23.09
CA PHE A 118 -23.10 -2.67 -22.96
C PHE A 118 -23.67 -2.24 -24.32
N ASP A 119 -22.87 -1.58 -25.15
CA ASP A 119 -23.26 -1.08 -26.48
C ASP A 119 -23.66 -2.24 -27.39
N LYS A 120 -22.91 -3.35 -27.38
CA LYS A 120 -23.28 -4.56 -28.12
C LYS A 120 -24.55 -5.20 -27.58
N HIS A 121 -24.71 -5.21 -26.26
CA HIS A 121 -25.88 -5.81 -25.61
C HIS A 121 -27.19 -5.10 -25.99
N ILE A 122 -27.22 -3.77 -25.95
CA ILE A 122 -28.45 -2.99 -26.22
C ILE A 122 -28.92 -3.09 -27.68
N LEU A 123 -28.07 -3.50 -28.62
CA LEU A 123 -28.47 -3.75 -30.01
C LEU A 123 -29.44 -4.93 -30.13
N HIS A 124 -29.30 -5.93 -29.26
CA HIS A 124 -30.04 -7.20 -29.31
C HIS A 124 -31.02 -7.36 -28.15
N CYS A 125 -30.86 -6.60 -27.06
CA CYS A 125 -31.77 -6.58 -25.92
C CYS A 125 -32.82 -5.48 -26.09
N LYS A 126 -33.74 -5.69 -27.03
CA LYS A 126 -34.96 -4.90 -27.21
C LYS A 126 -36.13 -5.65 -26.55
N ASP A 127 -37.18 -4.93 -26.17
CA ASP A 127 -38.35 -5.41 -25.40
C ASP A 127 -38.79 -6.85 -25.70
#